data_AF-A0A1W9TFZ8-F1
#
_entry.id   AF-A0A1W9TFZ8-F1
#
_cell.length_a   1.000
_cell.length_b   1.000
_cell.length_c   1.000
_cell.angle_alpha   90.00
_cell.angle_beta   90.00
_cell.angle_gamma   90.00
#
_symmetry.space_group_name_H-M   'P 1'
#
loop_
_entity.id
_entity.type
_entity.pdbx_description
1 polymer ?
#
loop_
_entity_poly.entity_id
_entity_poly.type
_entity_poly.pdbx_seq_one_letter_code
_entity_poly.pdbx_strand_id
1 'polypeptide(L)'
;LMVYFCSGTDSERLEWFRTINIAGEKLTEQELRNAVYAGSWVTDVKRYFSKTGCAAYGLGSDYLNGSPIRQDYLETAIKWISEGHIEDYMAQHQHDQNANALWRYFQDVITWVEGTFTKKRKKFMKGVDWGSLYNACKDKQYDTKKIEKETAKLILDDDVTKKSGIYPYILTRDEKHLSIRGFSDAMKQKCYEKQKGKCPVCKKKFDIEDTEADHITPWHAGGKTTEENCQMLCKECNRRKSGK
;
A
#
# COMPACT_ATOMS: atom_id res chain seq x y z
N LEU A 1 -27.17 -20.95 30.12
CA LEU A 1 -26.08 -20.08 29.64
C LEU A 1 -24.76 -20.78 29.99
N MET A 2 -23.99 -21.26 29.01
CA MET A 2 -22.64 -21.75 29.28
C MET A 2 -21.68 -20.57 29.23
N VAL A 3 -20.91 -20.35 30.29
CA VAL A 3 -19.93 -19.26 30.40
C VAL A 3 -18.56 -19.90 30.55
N TYR A 4 -17.66 -19.63 29.61
CA TYR A 4 -16.28 -20.10 29.66
C TYR A 4 -15.40 -19.01 30.28
N PHE A 5 -14.66 -19.36 31.34
CA PHE A 5 -13.65 -18.49 31.93
C PHE A 5 -12.29 -18.85 31.32
N CYS A 6 -11.72 -17.94 30.55
CA CYS A 6 -10.36 -18.08 30.03
C CYS A 6 -9.36 -17.38 30.94
N SER A 7 -8.19 -18.02 31.13
CA SER A 7 -7.03 -17.48 31.83
C SER A 7 -5.77 -17.73 30.99
N GLY A 8 -4.78 -16.86 31.12
CA GLY A 8 -3.59 -16.86 30.26
C GLY A 8 -3.13 -15.44 29.95
N THR A 9 -2.03 -15.33 29.21
CA THR A 9 -1.51 -14.10 28.60
C THR A 9 -2.47 -13.54 27.56
N ASP A 10 -2.31 -12.27 27.19
CA ASP A 10 -3.16 -11.63 26.17
C ASP A 10 -3.05 -12.36 24.81
N SER A 11 -1.85 -12.79 24.43
CA SER A 11 -1.63 -13.58 23.20
C SER A 11 -2.36 -14.92 23.21
N GLU A 12 -2.31 -15.66 24.32
CA GLU A 12 -3.02 -16.96 24.46
C GLU A 12 -4.55 -16.77 24.40
N ARG A 13 -5.06 -15.71 25.05
CA ARG A 13 -6.49 -15.37 24.99
C ARG A 13 -6.90 -15.06 23.56
N LEU A 14 -6.11 -14.26 22.84
CA LEU A 14 -6.41 -13.89 21.46
C LEU A 14 -6.41 -15.09 20.52
N GLU A 15 -5.45 -15.99 20.65
CA GLU A 15 -5.39 -17.23 19.89
C GLU A 15 -6.65 -18.09 20.14
N TRP A 16 -7.04 -18.24 21.40
CA TRP A 16 -8.26 -18.96 21.76
C TRP A 16 -9.52 -18.31 21.16
N PHE A 17 -9.62 -16.98 21.20
CA PHE A 17 -10.72 -16.23 20.58
C PHE A 17 -10.79 -16.45 19.06
N ARG A 18 -9.64 -16.50 18.37
CA ARG A 18 -9.59 -16.83 16.93
C ARG A 18 -10.11 -18.24 16.66
N THR A 19 -9.80 -19.21 17.52
CA THR A 19 -10.26 -20.60 17.38
C THR A 19 -11.77 -20.75 17.60
N ILE A 20 -12.39 -20.01 18.52
CA ILE A 20 -13.83 -20.15 18.78
C ILE A 20 -14.71 -19.33 17.81
N ASN A 21 -14.14 -18.32 17.14
CA ASN A 21 -14.84 -17.42 16.21
C ASN A 21 -15.10 -18.09 14.84
N ILE A 22 -15.80 -19.24 14.85
CA ILE A 22 -16.08 -20.08 13.68
C ILE A 22 -17.59 -20.13 13.35
N ALA A 23 -18.47 -19.77 14.29
CA ALA A 23 -19.92 -19.80 14.11
C ALA A 23 -20.55 -18.39 14.14
N GLY A 24 -21.36 -18.05 13.13
CA GLY A 24 -22.03 -16.74 12.99
C GLY A 24 -21.29 -15.76 12.06
N GLU A 25 -21.60 -14.46 12.17
CA GLU A 25 -20.82 -13.42 11.47
C GLU A 25 -19.43 -13.34 12.11
N LYS A 26 -18.41 -13.74 11.36
CA LYS A 26 -17.03 -13.76 11.84
C LYS A 26 -16.59 -12.36 12.24
N LEU A 27 -16.17 -12.21 13.51
CA LEU A 27 -15.55 -10.98 13.98
C LEU A 27 -14.27 -10.70 13.19
N THR A 28 -14.01 -9.43 12.88
CA THR A 28 -12.75 -8.98 12.29
C THR A 28 -11.60 -9.15 13.27
N GLU A 29 -10.36 -9.17 12.77
CA GLU A 29 -9.19 -9.28 13.65
C GLU A 29 -9.15 -8.14 14.66
N GLN A 30 -9.50 -6.92 14.26
CA GLN A 30 -9.55 -5.78 15.18
C GLN A 30 -10.69 -5.89 16.22
N GLU A 31 -11.82 -6.48 15.85
CA GLU A 31 -12.91 -6.78 16.81
C GLU A 31 -12.44 -7.79 17.87
N LEU A 32 -11.67 -8.82 17.49
CA LEU A 32 -11.07 -9.78 18.41
C LEU A 32 -10.02 -9.12 19.32
N ARG A 33 -9.11 -8.31 18.75
CA ARG A 33 -8.11 -7.57 19.53
C ARG A 33 -8.75 -6.64 20.55
N ASN A 34 -9.83 -5.93 20.18
CA ASN A 34 -10.56 -5.05 21.09
C ASN A 34 -11.23 -5.81 22.26
N ALA A 35 -11.57 -7.09 22.10
CA ALA A 35 -12.11 -7.92 23.17
C ALA A 35 -11.02 -8.36 24.16
N VAL A 36 -9.82 -8.65 23.66
CA VAL A 36 -8.67 -9.07 24.48
C VAL A 36 -8.03 -7.91 25.22
N TYR A 37 -7.71 -6.82 24.51
CA TYR A 37 -7.06 -5.62 25.05
C TYR A 37 -8.06 -4.60 25.57
N ALA A 38 -9.16 -5.07 26.17
CA ALA A 38 -10.23 -4.19 26.63
C ALA A 38 -9.76 -3.28 27.77
N GLY A 39 -10.03 -1.97 27.64
CA GLY A 39 -9.68 -0.99 28.66
C GLY A 39 -10.15 0.42 28.30
N SER A 40 -9.81 1.40 29.13
CA SER A 40 -10.23 2.81 28.96
C SER A 40 -9.85 3.37 27.58
N TRP A 41 -8.70 2.97 27.05
CA TRP A 41 -8.24 3.39 25.73
C TRP A 41 -9.12 2.83 24.61
N VAL A 42 -9.51 1.55 24.66
CA VAL A 42 -10.40 0.94 23.65
C VAL A 42 -11.79 1.58 23.70
N THR A 43 -12.30 1.89 24.90
CA THR A 43 -13.56 2.63 25.04
C THR A 43 -13.49 4.00 24.37
N ASP A 44 -12.40 4.74 24.58
CA ASP A 44 -12.25 6.08 24.03
C ASP A 44 -11.99 6.05 22.51
N VAL A 45 -11.08 5.21 22.02
CA VAL A 45 -10.68 5.14 20.61
C VAL A 45 -11.87 4.81 19.69
N LYS A 46 -12.78 3.95 20.14
CA LYS A 46 -13.98 3.57 19.38
C LYS A 46 -14.90 4.76 19.09
N ARG A 47 -14.87 5.82 19.90
CA ARG A 47 -15.65 7.06 19.67
C ARG A 47 -15.24 7.75 18.37
N TYR A 48 -13.95 7.68 18.03
CA TYR A 48 -13.37 8.30 16.85
C TYR A 48 -13.46 7.41 15.61
N PHE A 49 -13.30 6.10 15.77
CA PHE A 49 -13.09 5.18 14.64
C PHE A 49 -14.20 4.15 14.39
N SER A 50 -15.02 3.78 15.39
CA SER A 50 -15.78 2.52 15.33
C SER A 50 -17.31 2.67 15.33
N LYS A 51 -17.82 3.69 14.61
CA LYS A 51 -19.25 3.86 14.35
C LYS A 51 -19.50 4.36 12.93
N THR A 52 -20.69 4.09 12.39
CA THR A 52 -21.10 4.68 11.11
C THR A 52 -21.02 6.21 11.18
N GLY A 53 -20.35 6.83 10.20
CA GLY A 53 -20.17 8.27 10.17
C GLY A 53 -19.31 8.83 11.31
N CYS A 54 -18.41 8.03 11.89
CA CYS A 54 -17.46 8.51 12.89
C CYS A 54 -16.53 9.61 12.34
N ALA A 55 -15.83 10.29 13.25
CA ALA A 55 -14.91 11.38 12.87
C ALA A 55 -13.82 10.89 11.89
N ALA A 56 -13.27 9.70 12.12
CA ALA A 56 -12.28 9.11 11.23
C ALA A 56 -12.83 8.86 9.82
N TYR A 57 -14.11 8.48 9.70
CA TYR A 57 -14.76 8.32 8.39
C TYR A 57 -14.95 9.66 7.70
N GLY A 58 -15.40 10.68 8.43
CA GLY A 58 -15.58 12.03 7.90
C GLY A 58 -14.28 12.62 7.32
N LEU A 59 -13.14 12.34 7.96
CA LEU A 59 -11.82 12.78 7.48
C LEU A 59 -11.22 11.85 6.41
N GLY A 60 -11.30 10.54 6.62
CA GLY A 60 -10.50 9.55 5.90
C GLY A 60 -11.20 8.84 4.74
N SER A 61 -12.52 9.01 4.54
CA SER A 61 -13.31 8.18 3.60
C SER A 61 -12.91 8.27 2.13
N ASP A 62 -12.24 9.35 1.75
CA ASP A 62 -11.68 9.55 0.42
C ASP A 62 -10.31 8.86 0.22
N TYR A 63 -9.69 8.39 1.31
CA TYR A 63 -8.31 7.89 1.37
C TYR A 63 -8.23 6.43 1.80
N LEU A 64 -9.10 5.99 2.71
CA LEU A 64 -9.11 4.63 3.25
C LEU A 64 -10.20 3.78 2.61
N ASN A 65 -9.91 2.49 2.45
CA ASN A 65 -10.92 1.47 2.19
C ASN A 65 -11.50 0.94 3.51
N GLY A 66 -12.56 0.15 3.40
CA GLY A 66 -13.17 -0.52 4.54
C GLY A 66 -14.29 0.25 5.22
N SER A 67 -14.79 -0.33 6.30
CA SER A 67 -15.96 0.08 7.05
C SER A 67 -15.58 0.43 8.49
N PRO A 68 -15.89 1.66 8.96
CA PRO A 68 -15.65 2.05 10.35
C PRO A 68 -16.37 1.15 11.37
N ILE A 69 -17.60 0.72 11.06
CA ILE A 69 -18.36 -0.14 11.98
C ILE A 69 -17.72 -1.54 12.12
N ARG A 70 -17.04 -2.03 11.08
CA ARG A 70 -16.22 -3.25 11.09
C ARG A 70 -14.79 -3.03 11.60
N GLN A 71 -14.50 -1.81 12.06
CA GLN A 71 -13.24 -1.37 12.67
C GLN A 71 -12.02 -1.33 11.74
N ASP A 72 -12.22 -1.37 10.42
CA ASP A 72 -11.14 -1.33 9.43
C ASP A 72 -10.28 -0.04 9.55
N TYR A 73 -10.91 1.08 9.91
CA TYR A 73 -10.22 2.37 10.08
C TYR A 73 -9.35 2.38 11.34
N LEU A 74 -9.86 1.79 12.42
CA LEU A 74 -9.11 1.67 13.67
C LEU A 74 -7.89 0.78 13.45
N GLU A 75 -8.10 -0.39 12.82
CA GLU A 75 -7.02 -1.31 12.49
C GLU A 75 -5.95 -0.64 11.63
N THR A 76 -6.37 0.08 10.58
CA THR A 76 -5.45 0.80 9.70
C THR A 76 -4.67 1.87 10.45
N ALA A 77 -5.32 2.67 11.30
CA ALA A 77 -4.66 3.72 12.07
C ALA A 77 -3.64 3.15 13.06
N ILE A 78 -3.98 2.07 13.78
CA ILE A 78 -3.06 1.41 14.71
C ILE A 78 -1.88 0.84 13.92
N LYS A 79 -2.15 0.10 12.83
CA LYS A 79 -1.12 -0.44 11.95
C LYS A 79 -0.12 0.62 11.50
N TRP A 80 -0.60 1.81 11.16
CA TRP A 80 0.23 2.92 10.71
C TRP A 80 1.13 3.49 11.80
N ILE A 81 0.58 3.76 12.99
CA ILE A 81 1.37 4.34 14.09
C ILE A 81 2.36 3.33 14.68
N SER A 82 2.03 2.03 14.63
CA SER A 82 2.85 0.95 15.21
C SER A 82 3.68 0.19 14.19
N GLU A 83 3.75 0.65 12.93
CA GLU A 83 4.50 0.00 11.85
C GLU A 83 4.13 -1.49 11.64
N GLY A 84 2.88 -1.85 11.93
CA GLY A 84 2.36 -3.21 11.82
C GLY A 84 2.26 -3.98 13.14
N HIS A 85 2.85 -3.47 14.22
CA HIS A 85 2.82 -4.09 15.56
C HIS A 85 1.53 -3.74 16.32
N ILE A 86 0.38 -4.15 15.78
CA ILE A 86 -0.96 -3.75 16.30
C ILE A 86 -1.17 -4.25 17.73
N GLU A 87 -0.88 -5.53 17.98
CA GLU A 87 -1.13 -6.18 19.26
C GLU A 87 -0.24 -5.59 20.37
N ASP A 88 1.05 -5.37 20.08
CA ASP A 88 1.99 -4.73 21.02
C ASP A 88 1.53 -3.31 21.40
N TYR A 89 1.11 -2.53 20.40
CA TYR A 89 0.60 -1.18 20.64
C TYR A 89 -0.65 -1.21 21.53
N MET A 90 -1.60 -2.08 21.24
CA MET A 90 -2.82 -2.19 22.06
C MET A 90 -2.53 -2.66 23.48
N ALA A 91 -1.63 -3.64 23.66
CA ALA A 91 -1.24 -4.15 24.96
C ALA A 91 -0.62 -3.06 25.85
N GLN A 92 0.22 -2.20 25.27
CA GLN A 92 0.87 -1.09 25.97
C GLN A 92 -0.11 0.03 26.33
N HIS A 93 -1.09 0.31 25.46
CA HIS A 93 -1.97 1.47 25.59
C HIS A 93 -3.35 1.16 26.17
N GLN A 94 -3.75 -0.10 26.37
CA GLN A 94 -5.13 -0.47 26.78
C GLN A 94 -5.65 0.25 28.04
N HIS A 95 -4.75 0.62 28.96
CA HIS A 95 -5.08 1.32 30.21
C HIS A 95 -4.86 2.84 30.16
N ASP A 96 -4.48 3.40 29.01
CA ASP A 96 -4.41 4.84 28.83
C ASP A 96 -5.80 5.47 28.99
N GLN A 97 -5.84 6.68 29.54
CA GLN A 97 -7.10 7.36 29.83
C GLN A 97 -7.86 7.80 28.57
N ASN A 98 -7.17 7.95 27.43
CA ASN A 98 -7.75 8.41 26.17
C ASN A 98 -6.87 7.98 24.98
N ALA A 99 -7.43 8.10 23.77
CA ALA A 99 -6.78 7.74 22.52
C ALA A 99 -6.27 8.96 21.71
N ASN A 100 -6.00 10.09 22.38
CA ASN A 100 -5.63 11.33 21.71
C ASN A 100 -4.35 11.20 20.86
N ALA A 101 -3.38 10.39 21.28
CA ALA A 101 -2.15 10.17 20.52
C ALA A 101 -2.44 9.55 19.14
N LEU A 102 -3.20 8.45 19.10
CA LEU A 102 -3.61 7.80 17.85
C LEU A 102 -4.51 8.72 17.01
N TRP A 103 -5.44 9.42 17.66
CA TRP A 103 -6.35 10.32 16.96
C TRP A 103 -5.60 11.48 16.28
N ARG A 104 -4.70 12.15 17.00
CA ARG A 104 -3.86 13.23 16.44
C ARG A 104 -2.99 12.71 15.30
N TYR A 105 -2.34 11.57 15.50
CA TYR A 105 -1.55 10.92 14.45
C TYR A 105 -2.37 10.72 13.17
N PHE A 106 -3.58 10.17 13.28
CA PHE A 106 -4.45 9.95 12.13
C PHE A 106 -4.83 11.28 11.45
N GLN A 107 -5.15 12.31 12.23
CA GLN A 107 -5.42 13.65 11.68
C GLN A 107 -4.21 14.20 10.92
N ASP A 108 -3.01 14.10 11.51
CA ASP A 108 -1.77 14.59 10.89
C ASP A 108 -1.48 13.89 9.56
N VAL A 109 -1.68 12.56 9.50
CA VAL A 109 -1.55 11.79 8.25
C VAL A 109 -2.48 12.36 7.17
N ILE A 110 -3.77 12.52 7.48
CA ILE A 110 -4.75 13.01 6.50
C ILE A 110 -4.46 14.46 6.09
N THR A 111 -4.16 15.33 7.06
CA THR A 111 -3.80 16.73 6.80
C THR A 111 -2.55 16.83 5.93
N TRP A 112 -1.54 16.00 6.18
CA TRP A 112 -0.34 15.95 5.35
C TRP A 112 -0.63 15.49 3.92
N VAL A 113 -1.48 14.47 3.73
CA VAL A 113 -1.90 14.04 2.39
C VAL A 113 -2.61 15.17 1.64
N GLU A 114 -3.52 15.89 2.30
CA GLU A 114 -4.25 17.03 1.72
C GLU A 114 -3.34 18.21 1.39
N GLY A 115 -2.36 18.50 2.25
CA GLY A 115 -1.36 19.55 2.00
C GLY A 115 -0.38 19.21 0.88
N THR A 116 -0.05 17.92 0.71
CA THR A 116 0.93 17.45 -0.29
C THR A 116 0.29 17.27 -1.67
N PHE A 117 -0.91 16.68 -1.73
CA PHE A 117 -1.65 16.38 -2.97
C PHE A 117 -2.90 17.25 -3.07
N THR A 118 -2.69 18.51 -3.45
CA THR A 118 -3.69 19.57 -3.41
C THR A 118 -4.92 19.35 -4.30
N LYS A 119 -4.81 18.50 -5.34
CA LYS A 119 -5.96 18.09 -6.16
C LYS A 119 -6.41 16.67 -5.82
N LYS A 120 -7.52 16.60 -5.08
CA LYS A 120 -8.12 15.34 -4.64
C LYS A 120 -8.66 14.52 -5.82
N ARG A 121 -8.11 13.32 -6.01
CA ARG A 121 -8.55 12.34 -7.02
C ARG A 121 -8.92 11.03 -6.35
N LYS A 122 -10.06 11.05 -5.64
CA LYS A 122 -10.57 9.97 -4.78
C LYS A 122 -10.39 8.56 -5.37
N LYS A 123 -10.74 8.39 -6.66
CA LYS A 123 -10.63 7.12 -7.39
C LYS A 123 -9.24 6.46 -7.30
N PHE A 124 -8.16 7.25 -7.27
CA PHE A 124 -6.79 6.75 -7.26
C PHE A 124 -6.13 6.89 -5.88
N MET A 125 -6.62 7.78 -5.03
CA MET A 125 -6.06 8.00 -3.68
C MET A 125 -6.56 6.97 -2.66
N LYS A 126 -7.73 6.39 -2.90
CA LYS A 126 -8.35 5.44 -1.98
C LYS A 126 -7.56 4.13 -1.92
N GLY A 127 -7.22 3.69 -0.71
CA GLY A 127 -6.49 2.44 -0.46
C GLY A 127 -4.98 2.53 -0.63
N VAL A 128 -4.42 3.74 -0.80
CA VAL A 128 -2.97 3.96 -0.69
C VAL A 128 -2.57 3.88 0.78
N ASP A 129 -1.40 3.32 1.05
CA ASP A 129 -0.87 3.15 2.41
C ASP A 129 -0.29 4.47 2.96
N TRP A 130 -1.19 5.41 3.25
CA TRP A 130 -0.85 6.80 3.56
C TRP A 130 -0.04 6.96 4.85
N GLY A 131 -0.31 6.18 5.89
CA GLY A 131 0.43 6.28 7.15
C GLY A 131 1.89 5.87 7.01
N SER A 132 2.17 4.77 6.30
CA SER A 132 3.55 4.36 6.00
C SER A 132 4.30 5.43 5.19
N LEU A 133 3.62 6.03 4.21
CA LEU A 133 4.19 7.14 3.44
C LEU A 133 4.44 8.37 4.30
N TYR A 134 3.48 8.76 5.14
CA TYR A 134 3.61 9.87 6.08
C TYR A 134 4.82 9.66 6.99
N ASN A 135 4.94 8.50 7.62
CA ASN A 135 6.06 8.19 8.51
C ASN A 135 7.42 8.33 7.81
N ALA A 136 7.52 7.89 6.55
CA ALA A 136 8.77 7.94 5.78
C ALA A 136 9.08 9.30 5.12
N CYS A 137 8.07 10.16 4.95
CA CYS A 137 8.16 11.30 4.03
C CYS A 137 7.70 12.65 4.58
N LYS A 138 7.06 12.71 5.76
CA LYS A 138 6.48 13.94 6.31
C LYS A 138 7.45 15.11 6.48
N ASP A 139 8.73 14.83 6.75
CA ASP A 139 9.75 15.84 7.03
C ASP A 139 10.42 16.39 5.75
N LYS A 140 10.05 15.87 4.56
CA LYS A 140 10.56 16.34 3.28
C LYS A 140 9.77 17.55 2.79
N GLN A 141 10.45 18.50 2.15
CA GLN A 141 9.79 19.62 1.50
C GLN A 141 9.32 19.25 0.09
N TYR A 142 8.08 19.61 -0.23
CA TYR A 142 7.44 19.29 -1.50
C TYR A 142 6.99 20.55 -2.23
N ASP A 143 7.38 20.68 -3.50
CA ASP A 143 6.73 21.60 -4.43
C ASP A 143 5.41 20.98 -4.90
N THR A 144 4.32 21.39 -4.26
CA THR A 144 2.97 20.86 -4.52
C THR A 144 2.50 21.13 -5.95
N LYS A 145 2.97 22.21 -6.61
CA LYS A 145 2.65 22.49 -8.02
C LYS A 145 3.36 21.51 -8.94
N LYS A 146 4.63 21.18 -8.63
CA LYS A 146 5.38 20.17 -9.37
C LYS A 146 4.76 18.77 -9.19
N ILE A 147 4.39 18.41 -7.96
CA ILE A 147 3.69 17.15 -7.66
C ILE A 147 2.41 17.04 -8.48
N GLU A 148 1.59 18.08 -8.49
CA GLU A 148 0.32 18.06 -9.23
C GLU A 148 0.53 17.89 -10.74
N LYS A 149 1.50 18.63 -11.32
CA LYS A 149 1.85 18.52 -12.75
C LYS A 149 2.33 17.11 -13.09
N GLU A 150 3.17 16.53 -12.26
CA GLU A 150 3.68 15.17 -12.43
C GLU A 150 2.56 14.12 -12.28
N THR A 151 1.74 14.24 -11.24
CA THR A 151 0.57 13.37 -11.01
C THR A 151 -0.35 13.35 -12.22
N ALA A 152 -0.68 14.52 -12.77
CA ALA A 152 -1.53 14.63 -13.95
C ALA A 152 -0.91 13.94 -15.18
N LYS A 153 0.42 14.11 -15.40
CA LYS A 153 1.14 13.44 -16.49
C LYS A 153 1.08 11.92 -16.36
N LEU A 154 1.33 11.39 -15.16
CA LEU A 154 1.35 9.94 -14.90
C LEU A 154 -0.04 9.29 -15.00
N ILE A 155 -1.10 10.04 -14.67
CA ILE A 155 -2.47 9.57 -14.85
C ILE A 155 -2.80 9.38 -16.33
N LEU A 156 -2.31 10.26 -17.20
CA LEU A 156 -2.52 10.19 -18.65
C LEU A 156 -1.57 9.20 -19.35
N ASP A 157 -0.59 8.66 -18.65
CA ASP A 157 0.35 7.70 -19.22
C ASP A 157 -0.24 6.28 -19.22
N ASP A 158 -0.55 5.75 -20.39
CA ASP A 158 -1.11 4.40 -20.55
C ASP A 158 -0.14 3.28 -20.13
N ASP A 159 1.17 3.58 -20.07
CA ASP A 159 2.14 2.63 -19.55
C ASP A 159 2.05 2.50 -18.02
N VAL A 160 1.47 3.46 -17.29
CA VAL A 160 1.24 3.36 -15.84
C VAL A 160 -0.07 2.64 -15.60
N THR A 161 -0.02 1.34 -15.26
CA THR A 161 -1.24 0.53 -15.08
C THR A 161 -1.82 0.64 -13.66
N LYS A 162 -0.99 0.85 -12.63
CA LYS A 162 -1.45 1.02 -11.24
C LYS A 162 -1.51 2.50 -10.86
N LYS A 163 -2.64 3.14 -11.15
CA LYS A 163 -2.84 4.59 -10.89
C LYS A 163 -2.76 4.98 -9.42
N SER A 164 -3.12 4.09 -8.48
CA SER A 164 -2.91 4.34 -7.04
C SER A 164 -1.43 4.33 -6.63
N GLY A 165 -0.58 3.70 -7.42
CA GLY A 165 0.87 3.67 -7.22
C GLY A 165 1.58 4.97 -7.59
N ILE A 166 0.89 5.92 -8.23
CA ILE A 166 1.46 7.22 -8.60
C ILE A 166 1.88 8.01 -7.36
N TYR A 167 1.05 8.02 -6.32
CA TYR A 167 1.30 8.77 -5.09
C TYR A 167 2.56 8.28 -4.35
N PRO A 168 2.71 6.98 -4.02
CA PRO A 168 3.95 6.50 -3.43
C PRO A 168 5.15 6.73 -4.37
N TYR A 169 5.04 6.51 -5.68
CA TYR A 169 6.14 6.79 -6.62
C TYR A 169 6.61 8.26 -6.57
N ILE A 170 5.71 9.23 -6.53
CA ILE A 170 6.10 10.65 -6.45
C ILE A 170 6.94 10.95 -5.20
N LEU A 171 6.65 10.25 -4.10
CA LEU A 171 7.29 10.46 -2.80
C LEU A 171 8.58 9.66 -2.63
N THR A 172 8.64 8.42 -3.15
CA THR A 172 9.74 7.47 -2.94
C THR A 172 10.66 7.32 -4.15
N ARG A 173 10.15 7.63 -5.35
CA ARG A 173 10.79 7.39 -6.65
C ARG A 173 11.00 5.91 -6.99
N ASP A 174 10.33 5.00 -6.28
CA ASP A 174 10.32 3.57 -6.61
C ASP A 174 9.28 3.25 -7.69
N GLU A 175 9.76 2.96 -8.90
CA GLU A 175 8.93 2.62 -10.08
C GLU A 175 8.08 1.37 -9.88
N LYS A 176 8.43 0.47 -8.95
CA LYS A 176 7.63 -0.73 -8.65
C LYS A 176 6.20 -0.39 -8.25
N HIS A 177 5.97 0.81 -7.69
CA HIS A 177 4.63 1.26 -7.37
C HIS A 177 3.75 1.47 -8.62
N LEU A 178 4.33 1.91 -9.74
CA LEU A 178 3.58 2.31 -10.93
C LEU A 178 3.02 1.11 -11.71
N SER A 179 3.60 -0.08 -11.53
CA SER A 179 3.27 -1.30 -12.29
C SER A 179 3.29 -1.00 -13.79
N ILE A 180 4.46 -0.67 -14.33
CA ILE A 180 4.60 -0.28 -15.73
C ILE A 180 4.16 -1.42 -16.65
N ARG A 181 3.41 -1.09 -17.71
CA ARG A 181 2.89 -2.02 -18.71
C ARG A 181 4.03 -2.81 -19.33
N GLY A 182 3.95 -4.14 -19.21
CA GLY A 182 4.86 -5.04 -19.90
C GLY A 182 4.58 -5.10 -21.41
N PHE A 183 5.58 -5.52 -22.18
CA PHE A 183 5.41 -5.79 -23.61
C PHE A 183 4.41 -6.93 -23.85
N SER A 184 3.57 -6.81 -24.88
CA SER A 184 2.66 -7.90 -25.27
C SER A 184 3.43 -9.05 -25.93
N ASP A 185 2.89 -10.27 -25.90
CA ASP A 185 3.60 -11.43 -26.46
C ASP A 185 3.87 -11.29 -27.96
N ALA A 186 2.98 -10.62 -28.70
CA ALA A 186 3.22 -10.28 -30.10
C ALA A 186 4.44 -9.35 -30.27
N MET A 187 4.62 -8.35 -29.40
CA MET A 187 5.80 -7.47 -29.42
C MET A 187 7.07 -8.24 -29.06
N LYS A 188 7.00 -9.13 -28.06
CA LYS A 188 8.12 -10.00 -27.67
C LYS A 188 8.55 -10.89 -28.82
N GLN A 189 7.61 -11.57 -29.49
CA GLN A 189 7.89 -12.42 -30.64
C GLN A 189 8.54 -11.63 -31.78
N LYS A 190 7.96 -10.48 -32.16
CA LYS A 190 8.52 -9.65 -33.23
C LYS A 190 9.95 -9.18 -32.91
N CYS A 191 10.21 -8.79 -31.66
CA CYS A 191 11.54 -8.38 -31.23
C CYS A 191 12.53 -9.56 -31.27
N TYR A 192 12.10 -10.73 -30.77
CA TYR A 192 12.89 -11.96 -30.81
C TYR A 192 13.30 -12.35 -32.25
N GLU A 193 12.36 -12.31 -33.21
CA GLU A 193 12.64 -12.58 -34.62
C GLU A 193 13.60 -11.56 -35.23
N LYS A 194 13.40 -10.26 -34.97
CA LYS A 194 14.31 -9.19 -35.41
C LYS A 194 15.72 -9.40 -34.86
N GLN A 195 15.84 -9.84 -33.61
CA GLN A 195 17.11 -10.18 -32.97
C GLN A 195 17.67 -11.55 -33.37
N LYS A 196 16.93 -12.36 -34.13
CA LYS A 196 17.28 -13.74 -34.52
C LYS A 196 17.64 -14.62 -33.32
N GLY A 197 16.90 -14.46 -32.24
CA GLY A 197 17.13 -15.14 -30.95
C GLY A 197 18.44 -14.78 -30.25
N LYS A 198 19.16 -13.74 -30.70
CA LYS A 198 20.43 -13.32 -30.09
C LYS A 198 20.19 -12.23 -29.04
N CYS A 199 20.72 -12.44 -27.84
CA CYS A 199 20.76 -11.41 -26.81
C CYS A 199 21.67 -10.25 -27.28
N PRO A 200 21.22 -8.98 -27.28
CA PRO A 200 22.01 -7.85 -27.74
C PRO A 200 23.21 -7.52 -26.85
N VAL A 201 23.23 -8.00 -25.60
CA VAL A 201 24.33 -7.78 -24.65
C VAL A 201 25.43 -8.83 -24.82
N CYS A 202 25.13 -10.11 -24.60
CA CYS A 202 26.14 -11.18 -24.64
C CYS A 202 26.32 -11.83 -26.03
N LYS A 203 25.48 -11.45 -27.01
CA LYS A 203 25.50 -11.92 -28.41
C LYS A 203 25.26 -13.43 -28.61
N LYS A 204 24.97 -14.19 -27.55
CA LYS A 204 24.60 -15.61 -27.60
C LYS A 204 23.15 -15.80 -28.04
N LYS A 205 22.86 -16.95 -28.65
CA LYS A 205 21.49 -17.38 -29.02
C LYS A 205 20.79 -18.02 -27.81
N PHE A 206 19.51 -17.75 -27.68
CA PHE A 206 18.61 -18.32 -26.68
C PHE A 206 17.26 -18.58 -27.33
N ASP A 207 16.51 -19.55 -26.81
CA ASP A 207 15.11 -19.70 -27.14
C ASP A 207 14.28 -18.60 -26.48
N ILE A 208 13.10 -18.31 -27.03
CA ILE A 208 12.27 -17.19 -26.55
C ILE A 208 11.89 -17.35 -25.07
N GLU A 209 11.66 -18.58 -24.62
CA GLU A 209 11.34 -18.94 -23.23
C GLU A 209 12.49 -18.67 -22.23
N ASP A 210 13.71 -18.55 -22.75
CA ASP A 210 14.92 -18.21 -22.00
C ASP A 210 15.32 -16.73 -22.10
N THR A 211 14.42 -15.94 -22.66
CA THR A 211 14.59 -14.49 -22.76
C THR A 211 13.48 -13.73 -22.04
N GLU A 212 13.81 -12.53 -21.60
CA GLU A 212 12.89 -11.57 -21.00
C GLU A 212 12.92 -10.29 -21.83
N ALA A 213 11.73 -9.74 -22.08
CA ALA A 213 11.60 -8.47 -22.77
C ALA A 213 11.86 -7.32 -21.81
N ASP A 214 12.65 -6.36 -22.25
CA ASP A 214 13.02 -5.20 -21.45
C ASP A 214 13.09 -3.94 -22.32
N HIS A 215 13.02 -2.77 -21.69
CA HIS A 215 13.05 -1.49 -22.39
C HIS A 215 14.48 -1.12 -22.79
N ILE A 216 14.72 -0.67 -24.01
CA ILE A 216 16.03 -0.14 -24.44
C ILE A 216 16.36 1.12 -23.65
N THR A 217 15.48 2.12 -23.73
CA THR A 217 15.46 3.29 -22.87
C THR A 217 14.56 2.99 -21.68
N PRO A 218 15.04 3.04 -20.43
CA PRO A 218 14.22 2.81 -19.25
C PRO A 218 13.02 3.75 -19.17
N TRP A 219 11.96 3.33 -18.48
CA TRP A 219 10.73 4.12 -18.40
C TRP A 219 10.94 5.48 -17.71
N HIS A 220 11.72 5.55 -16.61
CA HIS A 220 12.05 6.85 -15.98
C HIS A 220 12.83 7.80 -16.89
N ALA A 221 13.56 7.29 -17.87
CA ALA A 221 14.27 8.07 -18.88
C ALA A 221 13.37 8.47 -20.06
N GLY A 222 12.06 8.21 -19.97
CA GLY A 222 11.06 8.53 -20.99
C GLY A 222 10.80 7.43 -22.01
N GLY A 223 11.36 6.23 -21.81
CA GLY A 223 11.14 5.09 -22.70
C GLY A 223 9.72 4.53 -22.57
N LYS A 224 9.03 4.39 -23.70
CA LYS A 224 7.66 3.85 -23.77
C LYS A 224 7.64 2.35 -24.05
N THR A 225 6.58 1.65 -23.65
CA THR A 225 6.36 0.24 -24.00
C THR A 225 5.89 0.12 -25.45
N THR A 226 6.85 0.19 -26.37
CA THR A 226 6.68 0.19 -27.83
C THR A 226 7.60 -0.86 -28.47
N GLU A 227 7.30 -1.30 -29.69
CA GLU A 227 8.12 -2.34 -30.34
C GLU A 227 9.55 -1.85 -30.58
N GLU A 228 9.72 -0.55 -30.85
CA GLU A 228 10.99 0.11 -31.11
C GLU A 228 11.85 0.21 -29.86
N ASN A 229 11.23 0.25 -28.68
CA ASN A 229 11.92 0.32 -27.39
C ASN A 229 12.00 -1.06 -26.71
N CYS A 230 11.59 -2.14 -27.37
CA CYS A 230 11.67 -3.50 -26.84
C CYS A 230 12.99 -4.16 -27.23
N GLN A 231 13.64 -4.83 -26.28
CA GLN A 231 14.74 -5.76 -26.54
C GLN A 231 14.52 -7.08 -25.78
N MET A 232 14.86 -8.21 -26.40
CA MET A 232 14.88 -9.51 -25.72
C MET A 232 16.27 -9.78 -25.15
N LEU A 233 16.39 -9.88 -23.83
CA LEU A 233 17.63 -10.19 -23.11
C LEU A 233 17.57 -11.62 -22.56
N CYS A 234 18.69 -12.32 -22.47
CA CYS A 234 18.72 -13.53 -21.65
C CYS A 234 18.49 -13.18 -20.18
N LYS A 235 17.88 -14.09 -19.41
CA LYS A 235 17.54 -13.88 -17.99
C LYS A 235 18.71 -13.33 -17.16
N GLU A 236 19.92 -13.81 -17.41
CA GLU A 236 21.13 -13.35 -16.72
C GLU A 236 21.49 -11.89 -17.04
N CYS A 237 21.49 -11.52 -18.34
CA CYS A 237 21.77 -10.14 -18.76
C CYS A 237 20.67 -9.18 -18.28
N ASN A 238 19.41 -9.62 -18.28
CA ASN A 238 18.29 -8.81 -17.79
C ASN A 238 18.46 -8.51 -16.29
N ARG A 239 18.69 -9.53 -15.46
CA ARG A 239 18.93 -9.36 -14.00
C ARG A 239 20.09 -8.42 -13.69
N ARG A 240 21.20 -8.54 -14.43
CA ARG A 240 22.36 -7.64 -14.27
C ARG A 240 22.05 -6.19 -14.67
N LYS A 241 21.10 -5.99 -15.59
CA LYS A 241 20.66 -4.66 -16.01
C LYS A 241 19.70 -4.05 -14.99
N SER A 242 18.74 -4.82 -14.47
CA SER A 242 17.79 -4.33 -13.46
C SER A 242 18.43 -4.03 -12.10
N GLY A 243 19.61 -4.57 -11.82
CA GLY A 243 20.39 -4.24 -10.62
C GLY A 243 21.26 -2.98 -10.74
N LYS A 244 21.13 -2.22 -11.83
CA LYS A 244 21.80 -0.93 -12.07
C LYS A 244 20.77 0.18 -12.14
#